data_AF-A0A1F7KGS6-F1
#
_entry.id   AF-A0A1F7KGS6-F1
#
_cell.length_a   1.000
_cell.length_b   1.000
_cell.length_c   1.000
_cell.angle_alpha   90.00
_cell.angle_beta   90.00
_cell.angle_gamma   90.00
#
_symmetry.space_group_name_H-M   'P 1'
#
loop_
_entity.id
_entity.type
_entity.pdbx_description
1 polymer ?
#
loop_
_entity_poly.entity_id
_entity_poly.type
_entity_poly.pdbx_seq_one_letter_code
_entity_poly.pdbx_strand_id
1 'polypeptide(L)'
;MNRKIFGGILATLGFLLSPLSWWNDLILNIPLAYGFASVFALISKSLFMPMLLIGYWLTNIIGILMVHKGAQKIISNTNHKPSRQDIIKDLSFSVLYSLIMIVLIKLGWLKSPAFINPR
;
A
#
# COMPACT_ATOMS: atom_id res chain seq x y z
N MET A 1 -3.48 14.23 -23.92
CA MET A 1 -3.71 12.91 -23.26
C MET A 1 -4.87 13.04 -22.29
N ASN A 2 -5.88 12.17 -22.36
CA ASN A 2 -7.07 12.26 -21.50
C ASN A 2 -6.70 12.20 -20.01
N ARG A 3 -7.14 13.18 -19.20
CA ARG A 3 -6.85 13.26 -17.74
C ARG A 3 -7.19 11.97 -17.00
N LYS A 4 -8.23 11.25 -17.42
CA LYS A 4 -8.63 9.95 -16.87
C LYS A 4 -7.61 8.83 -17.16
N ILE A 5 -7.08 8.77 -18.39
CA ILE A 5 -6.06 7.78 -18.78
C ILE A 5 -4.77 8.03 -18.01
N PHE A 6 -4.34 9.29 -17.92
CA PHE A 6 -3.16 9.65 -17.15
C PHE A 6 -3.33 9.39 -15.65
N GLY A 7 -4.52 9.66 -15.10
CA GLY A 7 -4.86 9.33 -13.72
C GLY A 7 -4.83 7.82 -13.46
N GLY A 8 -5.36 7.02 -14.41
CA GLY A 8 -5.30 5.56 -14.38
C GLY A 8 -3.88 5.03 -14.34
N ILE A 9 -3.03 5.45 -15.28
CA ILE A 9 -1.62 5.06 -15.32
C ILE A 9 -0.90 5.44 -14.02
N LEU A 10 -1.13 6.67 -13.53
CA LEU A 10 -0.51 7.14 -12.29
C LEU A 10 -0.95 6.32 -11.07
N ALA A 11 -2.22 5.95 -11.00
CA ALA A 11 -2.75 5.10 -9.94
C ALA A 11 -2.19 3.67 -10.00
N THR A 12 -2.10 3.07 -11.19
CA THR A 12 -1.54 1.73 -11.37
C THR A 12 -0.06 1.69 -11.05
N LEU A 13 0.73 2.64 -11.55
CA LEU A 13 2.15 2.75 -11.20
C LEU A 13 2.33 2.99 -9.70
N GLY A 14 1.52 3.88 -9.12
CA GLY A 14 1.52 4.11 -7.69
C GLY A 14 1.21 2.84 -6.90
N PHE A 15 0.23 2.04 -7.34
CA PHE A 15 -0.15 0.80 -6.68
C PHE A 15 1.01 -0.20 -6.68
N LEU A 16 1.70 -0.36 -7.82
CA LEU A 16 2.89 -1.19 -7.95
C LEU A 16 4.04 -0.74 -7.03
N LEU A 17 4.25 0.57 -6.89
CA LEU A 17 5.28 1.13 -6.01
C LEU A 17 4.87 1.19 -4.53
N SER A 18 3.59 1.04 -4.21
CA SER A 18 3.06 1.17 -2.85
C SER A 18 3.12 -0.15 -2.07
N PRO A 19 3.10 -0.11 -0.73
CA PRO A 19 3.08 -1.32 0.09
C PRO A 19 1.79 -2.15 -0.07
N LEU A 20 0.78 -1.65 -0.81
CA LEU A 20 -0.45 -2.38 -1.13
C LEU A 20 -0.18 -3.58 -2.05
N SER A 21 0.92 -3.58 -2.81
CA SER A 21 1.34 -4.67 -3.69
C SER A 21 2.64 -5.34 -3.21
N TRP A 22 2.61 -5.84 -1.97
CA TRP A 22 3.77 -6.41 -1.28
C TRP A 22 4.56 -7.49 -2.06
N TRP A 23 3.93 -8.23 -2.98
CA TRP A 23 4.62 -9.22 -3.83
C TRP A 23 5.53 -8.57 -4.88
N ASN A 24 5.16 -7.38 -5.35
CA ASN A 24 5.89 -6.63 -6.35
C ASN A 24 7.06 -5.84 -5.73
N ASP A 25 7.03 -5.66 -4.42
CA ASP A 25 8.05 -4.95 -3.62
C ASP A 25 9.45 -5.56 -3.84
N LEU A 26 9.53 -6.89 -3.92
CA LEU A 26 10.77 -7.64 -4.22
C LEU A 26 11.33 -7.34 -5.62
N ILE A 27 10.46 -7.04 -6.59
CA ILE A 27 10.81 -6.90 -8.01
C ILE A 27 11.06 -5.43 -8.38
N LEU A 28 10.32 -4.48 -7.79
CA LEU A 28 10.44 -3.06 -8.10
C LEU A 28 11.14 -2.29 -6.99
N ASN A 29 10.60 -2.32 -5.78
CA ASN A 29 11.03 -1.40 -4.72
C ASN A 29 12.42 -1.74 -4.19
N ILE A 30 12.74 -3.02 -3.98
CA ILE A 30 14.08 -3.44 -3.54
C ILE A 30 15.15 -3.11 -4.60
N PRO A 31 14.98 -3.44 -5.90
CA PRO A 31 15.96 -3.04 -6.91
C PRO A 31 16.12 -1.54 -7.07
N LEU A 32 15.02 -0.77 -7.02
CA LEU A 32 15.08 0.69 -7.06
C LEU A 32 15.81 1.26 -5.83
N ALA A 33 15.50 0.77 -4.64
CA ALA A 33 16.18 1.15 -3.40
C ALA A 33 17.66 0.80 -3.44
N TYR A 34 18.01 -0.38 -3.98
CA TYR A 34 19.39 -0.82 -4.15
C TYR A 34 20.15 0.10 -5.12
N GLY A 35 19.54 0.42 -6.27
CA GLY A 35 20.12 1.36 -7.23
C GLY A 35 20.35 2.73 -6.60
N PHE A 36 19.37 3.24 -5.85
CA PHE A 36 19.48 4.48 -5.10
C PHE A 36 20.64 4.43 -4.08
N ALA A 37 20.68 3.41 -3.23
CA ALA A 37 21.73 3.21 -2.23
C ALA A 37 23.13 3.07 -2.84
N SER A 38 23.22 2.44 -4.02
CA SER A 38 24.48 2.23 -4.74
C SER A 38 25.14 3.55 -5.13
N VAL A 39 24.36 4.58 -5.48
CA VAL A 39 24.89 5.92 -5.77
C VAL A 39 25.56 6.53 -4.53
N PHE A 40 24.97 6.37 -3.35
CA PHE A 40 25.55 6.87 -2.10
C PHE A 40 26.73 6.05 -1.60
N ALA A 41 26.76 4.75 -1.94
CA ALA A 41 27.89 3.89 -1.63
C ALA A 41 29.19 4.32 -2.34
N LEU A 42 29.08 5.04 -3.47
CA LEU A 42 30.24 5.65 -4.15
C LEU A 42 30.92 6.73 -3.30
N ILE A 43 30.16 7.40 -2.43
CA ILE A 43 30.67 8.43 -1.51
C ILE A 43 31.25 7.76 -0.27
N SER A 44 30.48 6.84 0.34
CA SER A 44 30.95 6.01 1.45
C SER A 44 30.17 4.70 1.51
N LYS A 45 30.89 3.59 1.61
CA LYS A 45 30.29 2.26 1.78
C LYS A 45 29.40 2.16 3.02
N SER A 46 29.69 2.92 4.08
CA SER A 46 28.87 2.93 5.29
C SER A 46 27.48 3.53 5.08
N LEU A 47 27.28 4.34 4.04
CA LEU A 47 26.00 4.95 3.71
C LEU A 47 25.07 4.03 2.92
N PHE A 48 25.56 2.90 2.40
CA PHE A 48 24.75 2.00 1.58
C PHE A 48 23.50 1.51 2.33
N MET A 49 23.68 0.92 3.51
CA MET A 49 22.58 0.34 4.28
C MET A 49 21.52 1.38 4.71
N PRO A 50 21.89 2.54 5.31
CA PRO A 50 20.88 3.54 5.64
C PRO A 50 20.19 4.12 4.40
N MET A 51 20.89 4.29 3.27
CA MET A 51 20.28 4.79 2.04
C MET A 51 19.39 3.75 1.35
N LEU A 52 19.66 2.46 1.51
CA LEU A 52 18.79 1.38 1.04
C LEU A 52 17.44 1.45 1.75
N LEU A 53 17.45 1.59 3.08
CA LEU A 53 16.22 1.71 3.88
C LEU A 53 15.46 2.99 3.53
N ILE A 54 16.15 4.12 3.44
CA ILE A 54 15.55 5.40 3.04
C ILE A 54 14.97 5.31 1.63
N GLY A 55 15.70 4.72 0.68
CA GLY A 55 15.25 4.52 -0.69
C GLY A 55 13.99 3.68 -0.76
N TYR A 56 13.94 2.58 0.00
CA TYR A 56 12.76 1.72 0.10
C TYR A 56 11.55 2.44 0.71
N TRP A 57 11.75 3.23 1.77
CA TRP A 57 10.67 4.06 2.31
C TRP A 57 10.21 5.11 1.32
N LEU A 58 11.14 5.69 0.57
CA LEU A 58 10.83 6.69 -0.44
C LEU A 58 9.99 6.10 -1.58
N THR A 59 10.31 4.91 -2.09
CA THR A 59 9.51 4.24 -3.13
C THR A 59 8.09 4.00 -2.65
N ASN A 60 7.93 3.54 -1.40
CA ASN A 60 6.61 3.33 -0.78
C ASN A 60 5.80 4.62 -0.64
N ILE A 61 6.42 5.70 -0.14
CA ILE A 61 5.77 7.01 0.02
C ILE A 61 5.36 7.56 -1.36
N ILE A 62 6.25 7.48 -2.34
CA ILE A 62 5.96 7.90 -3.72
C ILE A 62 4.80 7.08 -4.29
N GLY A 63 4.79 5.76 -4.08
CA GLY A 63 3.70 4.88 -4.50
C GLY A 63 2.35 5.34 -3.97
N ILE A 64 2.23 5.57 -2.66
CA ILE A 64 0.99 6.06 -2.02
C ILE A 64 0.58 7.42 -2.58
N LEU A 65 1.52 8.35 -2.75
CA LEU A 65 1.24 9.68 -3.32
C LEU A 65 0.76 9.61 -4.78
N MET A 66 1.33 8.69 -5.57
CA MET A 66 0.92 8.45 -6.96
C MET A 66 -0.48 7.85 -7.03
N VAL A 67 -0.82 6.88 -6.17
CA VAL A 67 -2.19 6.35 -6.04
C VAL A 67 -3.16 7.47 -5.70
N HIS A 68 -2.86 8.27 -4.68
CA HIS A 68 -3.75 9.34 -4.24
C HIS A 68 -3.99 10.39 -5.34
N LYS A 69 -2.92 10.86 -6.00
CA LYS A 69 -3.01 11.82 -7.10
C LYS A 69 -3.68 11.22 -8.35
N GLY A 70 -3.43 9.95 -8.64
CA GLY A 70 -4.03 9.21 -9.74
C GLY A 70 -5.53 9.03 -9.55
N ALA A 71 -5.93 8.55 -8.38
CA ALA A 71 -7.33 8.42 -7.96
C ALA A 71 -8.05 9.76 -8.04
N GLN A 72 -7.48 10.84 -7.50
CA GLN A 72 -8.06 12.17 -7.62
C GLN A 72 -8.26 12.59 -9.09
N LYS A 73 -7.34 12.29 -10.01
CA LYS A 73 -7.47 12.64 -11.44
C LYS A 73 -8.53 11.82 -12.18
N ILE A 74 -8.79 10.59 -11.73
CA ILE A 74 -9.88 9.75 -12.26
C ILE A 74 -11.22 10.24 -11.71
N ILE A 75 -11.28 10.52 -10.41
CA ILE A 75 -12.48 10.86 -9.63
C ILE A 75 -12.85 12.35 -9.77
N SER A 76 -11.96 13.25 -10.17
CA SER A 76 -12.24 14.70 -10.31
C SER A 76 -13.24 15.06 -11.41
N ASN A 77 -13.79 14.08 -12.14
CA ASN A 77 -14.96 14.27 -13.00
C ASN A 77 -16.26 13.66 -12.42
N THR A 78 -16.20 13.14 -11.20
CA THR A 78 -17.34 12.71 -10.38
C THR A 78 -17.33 13.58 -9.12
N ASN A 79 -18.23 14.55 -9.04
CA ASN A 79 -18.46 15.41 -7.86
C ASN A 79 -18.98 14.62 -6.63
N HIS A 80 -18.65 13.34 -6.48
CA HIS A 80 -18.96 12.58 -5.29
C HIS A 80 -17.88 12.80 -4.24
N LYS A 81 -18.07 13.83 -3.42
CA LYS A 81 -17.52 13.80 -2.06
C LYS A 81 -18.04 12.50 -1.42
N PRO A 82 -17.19 11.70 -0.75
CA PRO A 82 -17.67 10.50 -0.06
C PRO A 82 -18.80 10.92 0.88
N SER A 83 -19.99 10.38 0.63
CA SER A 83 -21.15 10.68 1.46
C SER A 83 -20.88 10.09 2.84
N ARG A 84 -21.41 10.72 3.89
CA ARG A 84 -21.39 10.15 5.24
C ARG A 84 -21.94 8.71 5.24
N GLN A 85 -22.83 8.39 4.30
CA GLN A 85 -23.40 7.06 4.10
C GLN A 85 -22.39 6.05 3.51
N ASP A 86 -21.49 6.48 2.64
CA ASP A 86 -20.48 5.59 2.04
C ASP A 86 -19.45 5.20 3.10
N ILE A 87 -19.02 6.17 3.92
CA ILE A 87 -18.11 5.93 5.05
C ILE A 87 -18.77 5.00 6.09
N ILE A 88 -20.06 5.19 6.39
CA ILE A 88 -20.80 4.32 7.32
C ILE A 88 -20.93 2.90 6.75
N LYS A 89 -21.17 2.75 5.45
CA LYS A 89 -21.23 1.42 4.79
C LYS A 89 -19.89 0.72 4.86
N ASP A 90 -18.80 1.39 4.49
CA ASP A 90 -17.45 0.80 4.53
C ASP A 90 -17.07 0.39 5.95
N LEU A 91 -17.38 1.23 6.94
CA LEU A 91 -17.18 0.91 8.35
C LEU A 91 -18.04 -0.28 8.79
N SER A 92 -19.30 -0.34 8.35
CA SER A 92 -20.21 -1.45 8.65
C SER A 92 -19.73 -2.76 8.05
N PHE A 93 -19.24 -2.76 6.80
CA PHE A 93 -18.67 -3.95 6.17
C PHE A 93 -17.41 -4.42 6.90
N SER A 94 -16.54 -3.50 7.32
CA SER A 94 -15.33 -3.83 8.08
C SER A 94 -15.65 -4.44 9.46
N VAL A 95 -16.62 -3.86 10.18
CA VAL A 95 -17.07 -4.39 11.48
C VAL A 95 -17.76 -5.73 11.31
N LEU A 96 -18.63 -5.87 10.30
CA LEU A 96 -19.35 -7.12 10.03
C LEU A 96 -18.37 -8.25 9.68
N TYR A 97 -17.42 -7.99 8.79
CA TYR A 97 -16.37 -8.95 8.43
C TYR A 97 -15.54 -9.35 9.66
N SER A 98 -15.19 -8.40 10.52
CA SER A 98 -14.46 -8.67 11.76
C SER A 98 -15.26 -9.55 12.72
N LEU A 99 -16.56 -9.29 12.88
CA LEU A 99 -17.46 -10.12 13.70
C LEU A 99 -17.60 -11.53 13.13
N ILE A 100 -17.77 -11.67 11.82
CA ILE A 100 -17.84 -12.96 11.13
C ILE A 100 -16.55 -13.75 11.38
N MET A 101 -15.39 -13.11 11.27
CA MET A 101 -14.10 -13.76 11.56
C MET A 101 -14.01 -14.22 13.02
N ILE A 102 -14.43 -13.40 14.00
CA ILE A 102 -14.45 -13.79 15.42
C ILE A 102 -15.37 -15.00 15.64
N VAL A 103 -16.55 -15.01 15.01
CA VAL A 103 -17.50 -16.13 15.11
C VAL A 103 -16.92 -17.40 14.49
N LEU A 104 -16.31 -17.30 13.31
CA LEU A 104 -15.64 -18.42 12.64
C LEU A 104 -14.48 -19.01 13.45
N ILE A 105 -13.70 -18.15 14.14
CA ILE A 105 -12.65 -18.57 15.07
C ILE A 105 -13.26 -19.30 16.27
N LYS A 106 -14.33 -18.75 16.88
CA LYS A 106 -15.01 -19.38 18.03
C LYS A 106 -15.66 -20.71 17.69
N LEU A 107 -16.20 -20.87 16.47
CA LEU A 107 -16.76 -22.12 15.98
C LEU A 107 -15.69 -23.17 15.60
N GLY A 108 -14.40 -22.80 15.65
CA GLY A 108 -13.30 -23.70 15.33
C GLY A 108 -13.13 -23.99 13.84
N TRP A 109 -13.85 -23.28 12.97
CA TRP A 109 -13.74 -23.41 11.51
C TRP A 109 -12.47 -22.72 10.99
N LEU A 110 -12.02 -21.66 11.65
CA LEU A 110 -10.70 -21.09 11.48
C LEU A 110 -9.80 -21.47 12.67
N LYS A 111 -8.72 -22.21 12.40
CA LYS A 111 -7.61 -22.35 13.36
C LYS A 111 -6.97 -20.99 13.55
N SER A 112 -7.00 -20.43 14.76
CA SER A 112 -6.23 -19.23 15.05
C SER A 112 -4.75 -19.53 14.85
N PRO A 113 -3.97 -18.65 14.19
CA PRO A 113 -2.53 -18.81 14.16
C PRO A 113 -2.01 -18.87 15.61
N ALA A 114 -1.11 -19.80 15.90
CA ALA A 114 -0.74 -20.29 17.23
C ALA A 114 -0.05 -19.27 18.17
N PHE A 115 -0.21 -17.96 17.94
CA PHE A 115 0.40 -16.87 18.70
C PHE A 115 -0.40 -16.43 19.93
N ILE A 116 -1.58 -17.02 20.16
CA ILE A 116 -2.39 -16.80 21.38
C ILE A 116 -2.50 -18.13 22.12
N ASN A 117 -1.37 -18.64 22.59
CA ASN A 117 -1.36 -19.69 23.61
C ASN A 117 -0.57 -19.17 24.80
N PRO A 118 -1.23 -18.58 25.82
CA PRO A 118 -0.60 -18.36 27.10
C PRO A 118 -0.54 -19.74 27.78
N ARG A 119 0.52 -20.49 27.49
CA ARG A 119 0.99 -21.50 28.44
C ARG A 119 1.81 -20.81 29.51
#